data_AF-A0A178DJ90-F1
#
_entry.id   AF-A0A178DJ90-F1
#
_cell.length_a   1.000
_cell.length_b   1.000
_cell.length_c   1.000
_cell.angle_alpha   90.00
_cell.angle_beta   90.00
_cell.angle_gamma   90.00
#
_symmetry.space_group_name_H-M   'P 1'
#
loop_
_entity.id
_entity.type
_entity.pdbx_description
1 polymer ?
#
loop_
_entity_poly.entity_id
_entity_poly.type
_entity_poly.pdbx_seq_one_letter_code
_entity_poly.pdbx_strand_id
1 'polypeptide(L)'
;MLEFGGRTFEEKVDFTLLQKWLRTCEHTHLLCQPQKWHSSLKPPPRLRLIDVQDMCLVDASPSHRYVSLSYVWGSVLTFQTKKNILSELYLPGGLHAFKDDIALTVQDAMRVVRGLRERYLWTDAICIVQDDPVDKAELVQEMDTVYARAILTIVAAEGIHANAGLPGVRSHSRDVPKVFDIGNDISLLQARAPLAETLLNCPWSKRAWTYQEGILSSRQLIFTTSTVHYVCCS
;
A
#
# COMPACT_ATOMS: atom_id res chain seq x y z
N MET A 1 -22.03 29.61 16.35
CA MET A 1 -20.57 29.79 16.34
C MET A 1 -20.01 28.52 15.71
N LEU A 2 -19.57 28.57 14.45
CA LEU A 2 -19.03 27.40 13.76
C LEU A 2 -17.58 27.25 14.22
N GLU A 3 -17.31 26.28 15.09
CA GLU A 3 -15.94 25.90 15.45
C GLU A 3 -15.33 25.17 14.26
N PHE A 4 -14.48 25.87 13.50
CA PHE A 4 -13.64 25.24 12.49
C PHE A 4 -12.48 24.52 13.19
N GLY A 5 -12.69 23.25 13.54
CA GLY A 5 -11.62 22.39 14.05
C GLY A 5 -10.75 21.86 12.90
N GLY A 6 -9.58 22.46 12.68
CA GLY A 6 -8.54 21.89 11.83
C GLY A 6 -7.73 20.84 12.60
N ARG A 7 -7.36 19.72 11.96
CA ARG A 7 -6.35 18.81 12.53
C ARG A 7 -4.96 19.30 12.15
N THR A 8 -4.07 19.42 13.11
CA THR A 8 -2.64 19.64 12.87
C THR A 8 -2.06 18.45 12.11
N PHE A 9 -1.29 18.72 11.05
CA PHE A 9 -0.60 17.67 10.31
C PHE A 9 0.61 17.21 11.11
N GLU A 10 0.54 15.99 11.61
CA GLU A 10 1.69 15.36 12.25
C GLU A 10 2.70 14.90 11.21
N GLU A 11 3.98 14.91 11.61
CA GLU A 11 5.10 14.45 10.79
C GLU A 11 4.97 12.97 10.43
N LYS A 12 4.38 12.18 11.33
CA LYS A 12 4.14 10.75 11.15
C LYS A 12 2.68 10.46 10.84
N VAL A 13 2.47 9.37 10.13
CA VAL A 13 1.15 8.79 9.91
C VAL A 13 0.61 8.23 11.21
N ASP A 14 -0.58 8.66 11.59
CA ASP A 14 -1.31 8.10 12.72
C ASP A 14 -1.93 6.74 12.34
N PHE A 15 -1.26 5.66 12.73
CA PHE A 15 -1.75 4.30 12.52
C PHE A 15 -3.07 4.02 13.25
N THR A 16 -3.37 4.71 14.35
CA THR A 16 -4.65 4.59 15.06
C THR A 16 -5.79 5.11 14.20
N LEU A 17 -5.58 6.25 13.53
CA LEU A 17 -6.52 6.79 12.57
C LEU A 17 -6.71 5.86 11.36
N LEU A 18 -5.62 5.30 10.83
CA LEU A 18 -5.70 4.34 9.71
C LEU A 18 -6.50 3.09 10.09
N GLN A 19 -6.24 2.52 11.27
CA GLN A 19 -7.01 1.40 11.82
C GLN A 19 -8.50 1.77 11.96
N LYS A 20 -8.80 2.99 12.44
CA LYS A 20 -10.18 3.47 12.58
C LYS A 20 -10.89 3.59 11.24
N TRP A 21 -10.23 4.10 10.20
CA TRP A 21 -10.82 4.19 8.86
C TRP A 21 -11.15 2.82 8.28
N LEU A 22 -10.19 1.88 8.34
CA LEU A 22 -10.41 0.52 7.90
C LEU A 22 -11.59 -0.10 8.64
N ARG A 23 -11.56 -0.12 9.97
CA ARG A 23 -12.66 -0.67 10.79
C ARG A 23 -14.00 -0.02 10.48
N THR A 24 -14.07 1.31 10.38
CA THR A 24 -15.32 2.01 10.09
C THR A 24 -15.90 1.51 8.77
N CYS A 25 -15.10 1.54 7.71
CA CYS A 25 -15.52 1.09 6.39
C CYS A 25 -15.97 -0.39 6.38
N GLU A 26 -15.30 -1.26 7.13
CA GLU A 26 -15.67 -2.67 7.22
C GLU A 26 -17.01 -2.91 7.91
N HIS A 27 -17.38 -2.08 8.88
CA HIS A 27 -18.60 -2.28 9.68
C HIS A 27 -19.79 -1.46 9.20
N THR A 28 -19.57 -0.33 8.51
CA THR A 28 -20.65 0.62 8.17
C THR A 28 -20.93 0.75 6.68
N HIS A 29 -19.97 0.43 5.79
CA HIS A 29 -20.17 0.64 4.34
C HIS A 29 -20.67 -0.63 3.67
N LEU A 30 -21.98 -0.68 3.41
CA LEU A 30 -22.65 -1.84 2.78
C LEU A 30 -22.07 -2.20 1.42
N LEU A 31 -21.76 -1.22 0.57
CA LEU A 31 -21.14 -1.46 -0.75
C LEU A 31 -19.71 -2.02 -0.66
N CYS A 32 -19.07 -1.87 0.50
CA CYS A 32 -17.76 -2.44 0.79
C CYS A 32 -17.87 -3.84 1.43
N GLN A 33 -19.08 -4.39 1.56
CA GLN A 33 -19.40 -5.78 1.91
C GLN A 33 -20.12 -6.45 0.72
N PRO A 34 -19.78 -7.67 0.30
CA PRO A 34 -18.99 -8.66 1.02
C PRO A 34 -17.48 -8.39 0.95
N GLN A 35 -16.82 -8.78 2.04
CA GLN A 35 -15.38 -8.82 2.17
C GLN A 35 -14.84 -9.89 1.19
N LYS A 36 -14.37 -9.47 0.00
CA LYS A 36 -14.01 -10.38 -1.11
C LYS A 36 -12.92 -11.41 -0.76
N TRP A 37 -12.08 -11.17 0.24
CA TRP A 37 -11.14 -12.19 0.76
C TRP A 37 -11.85 -13.40 1.38
N HIS A 38 -13.06 -13.21 1.93
CA HIS A 38 -13.93 -14.24 2.49
C HIS A 38 -14.91 -14.82 1.44
N SER A 39 -14.69 -14.54 0.15
CA SER A 39 -15.43 -15.25 -0.89
C SER A 39 -14.92 -16.69 -0.96
N SER A 40 -15.83 -17.64 -1.24
CA SER A 40 -15.53 -19.05 -1.55
C SER A 40 -14.65 -19.23 -2.80
N LEU A 41 -14.27 -18.13 -3.47
CA LEU A 41 -13.27 -18.12 -4.54
C LEU A 41 -11.91 -18.48 -3.94
N LYS A 42 -11.29 -19.51 -4.49
CA LYS A 42 -9.91 -19.86 -4.15
C LYS A 42 -8.99 -18.71 -4.57
N PRO A 43 -7.92 -18.41 -3.81
CA PRO A 43 -6.89 -17.50 -4.30
C PRO A 43 -6.34 -18.02 -5.64
N PRO A 44 -5.85 -17.13 -6.51
CA PRO A 44 -5.14 -17.53 -7.72
C PRO A 44 -4.07 -18.59 -7.41
N PRO A 45 -3.87 -19.59 -8.30
CA PRO A 45 -2.79 -20.54 -8.15
C PRO A 45 -1.47 -19.80 -7.94
N ARG A 46 -0.64 -20.27 -7.00
CA ARG A 46 0.70 -19.70 -6.70
C ARG A 46 0.68 -18.25 -6.20
N LEU A 47 -0.46 -17.73 -5.74
CA LEU A 47 -0.45 -16.45 -5.04
C LEU A 47 0.42 -16.56 -3.79
N ARG A 48 1.55 -15.84 -3.78
CA ARG A 48 2.44 -15.73 -2.62
C ARG A 48 2.20 -14.43 -1.90
N LEU A 49 2.40 -14.44 -0.60
CA LEU A 49 2.32 -13.27 0.25
C LEU A 49 3.60 -13.15 1.06
N ILE A 50 3.97 -11.92 1.40
CA ILE A 50 5.00 -11.67 2.39
C ILE A 50 4.33 -11.71 3.77
N ASP A 51 4.80 -12.61 4.62
CA ASP A 51 4.53 -12.56 6.03
C ASP A 51 5.40 -11.47 6.67
N VAL A 52 4.78 -10.35 7.05
CA VAL A 52 5.55 -9.23 7.62
C VAL A 52 5.98 -9.50 9.06
N GLN A 53 5.45 -10.53 9.73
CA GLN A 53 5.90 -10.89 11.09
C GLN A 53 7.13 -11.79 11.00
N ASP A 54 7.02 -12.86 10.22
CA ASP A 54 8.08 -13.86 10.10
C ASP A 54 9.14 -13.48 9.05
N MET A 55 8.93 -12.41 8.28
CA MET A 55 9.83 -11.93 7.21
C MET A 55 10.18 -13.07 6.24
N CYS A 56 9.15 -13.72 5.70
CA CYS A 56 9.26 -14.81 4.73
C CYS A 56 8.11 -14.77 3.71
N LEU A 57 8.22 -15.59 2.66
CA LEU A 57 7.15 -15.88 1.73
C LEU A 57 6.26 -17.01 2.26
N VAL A 58 4.96 -16.90 2.00
CA VAL A 58 3.98 -17.95 2.26
C VAL A 58 3.03 -18.08 1.08
N ASP A 59 2.51 -19.29 0.85
CA ASP A 59 1.43 -19.47 -0.11
C ASP A 59 0.11 -18.95 0.46
N ALA A 60 -0.66 -18.24 -0.35
CA ALA A 60 -1.95 -17.71 0.06
C ALA A 60 -2.94 -18.86 0.28
N SER A 61 -3.65 -18.81 1.41
CA SER A 61 -4.78 -19.66 1.71
C SER A 61 -6.07 -18.85 1.54
N PRO A 62 -7.25 -19.48 1.35
CA PRO A 62 -8.52 -18.77 1.33
C PRO A 62 -8.78 -17.93 2.59
N SER A 63 -8.21 -18.30 3.73
CA SER A 63 -8.29 -17.57 4.99
C SER A 63 -7.28 -16.42 5.12
N HIS A 64 -6.28 -16.33 4.25
CA HIS A 64 -5.30 -15.26 4.33
C HIS A 64 -5.90 -13.92 3.89
N ARG A 65 -5.92 -13.01 4.86
CA ARG A 65 -6.31 -11.63 4.71
C ARG A 65 -5.05 -10.79 4.47
N TYR A 66 -4.98 -10.07 3.36
CA TYR A 66 -3.76 -9.35 2.97
C TYR A 66 -4.03 -7.96 2.41
N VAL A 67 -3.02 -7.12 2.53
CA VAL A 67 -2.92 -5.79 1.92
C VAL A 67 -2.07 -5.92 0.67
N SER A 68 -2.39 -5.22 -0.40
CA SER A 68 -1.55 -5.13 -1.59
C SER A 68 -0.83 -3.77 -1.64
N LEU A 69 0.29 -3.72 -2.37
CA LEU A 69 1.03 -2.49 -2.64
C LEU A 69 1.04 -2.21 -4.14
N SER A 70 0.67 -0.99 -4.51
CA SER A 70 0.81 -0.44 -5.85
C SER A 70 1.76 0.76 -5.81
N TYR A 71 2.85 0.67 -6.58
CA TYR A 71 3.93 1.66 -6.61
C TYR A 71 4.71 1.59 -7.91
N VAL A 72 5.45 2.65 -8.23
CA VAL A 72 6.32 2.71 -9.41
C VAL A 72 7.68 2.09 -9.10
N TRP A 73 8.13 1.14 -9.93
CA TRP A 73 9.47 0.55 -9.80
C TRP A 73 10.58 1.52 -10.26
N GLY A 74 10.39 2.18 -11.40
CA GLY A 74 11.41 3.07 -11.99
C GLY A 74 12.67 2.31 -12.41
N SER A 75 13.77 3.05 -12.62
CA SER A 75 15.05 2.50 -13.11
C SER A 75 16.04 2.12 -12.01
N VAL A 76 15.56 1.84 -10.80
CA VAL A 76 16.41 1.46 -9.65
C VAL A 76 16.45 -0.04 -9.48
N LEU A 77 17.65 -0.57 -9.22
CA LEU A 77 17.82 -1.98 -8.87
C LEU A 77 17.39 -2.20 -7.43
N THR A 78 16.44 -3.11 -7.23
CA THR A 78 15.93 -3.50 -5.92
C THR A 78 15.74 -5.02 -5.91
N PHE A 79 15.68 -5.61 -4.71
CA PHE A 79 15.47 -7.03 -4.55
C PHE A 79 14.21 -7.50 -5.27
N GLN A 80 14.37 -8.58 -6.03
CA GLN A 80 13.32 -9.26 -6.74
C GLN A 80 13.46 -10.76 -6.52
N THR A 81 12.35 -11.45 -6.34
CA THR A 81 12.36 -12.91 -6.13
C THR A 81 12.79 -13.61 -7.41
N LYS A 82 13.77 -14.52 -7.27
CA LYS A 82 14.27 -15.38 -8.33
C LYS A 82 14.13 -16.85 -7.94
N LYS A 83 14.02 -17.72 -8.95
CA LYS A 83 13.75 -19.15 -8.76
C LYS A 83 14.81 -19.86 -7.92
N ASN A 84 16.08 -19.46 -8.05
CA ASN A 84 17.20 -20.10 -7.36
C ASN A 84 17.21 -19.89 -5.83
N ILE A 85 16.60 -18.81 -5.33
CA ILE A 85 16.52 -18.49 -3.89
C ILE A 85 15.11 -18.75 -3.31
N LEU A 86 14.14 -19.14 -4.14
CA LEU A 86 12.74 -19.19 -3.76
C LEU A 86 12.49 -20.04 -2.51
N SER A 87 13.09 -21.23 -2.43
CA SER A 87 12.92 -22.13 -1.28
C SER A 87 13.42 -21.53 0.04
N GLU A 88 14.50 -20.73 -0.02
CA GLU A 88 15.05 -20.07 1.17
C GLU A 88 14.12 -18.96 1.65
N LEU A 89 13.44 -18.27 0.73
CA LEU A 89 12.48 -17.22 1.06
C LEU A 89 11.26 -17.72 1.83
N TYR A 90 10.90 -19.00 1.73
CA TYR A 90 9.80 -19.60 2.51
C TYR A 90 10.18 -19.94 3.96
N LEU A 91 11.47 -19.98 4.29
CA LEU A 91 11.91 -20.23 5.66
C LEU A 91 11.60 -19.00 6.53
N PRO A 92 11.18 -19.16 7.79
CA PRO A 92 11.05 -18.05 8.71
C PRO A 92 12.33 -17.21 8.74
N GLY A 93 12.18 -15.94 8.43
CA GLY A 93 13.27 -15.00 8.29
C GLY A 93 14.05 -15.02 6.98
N GLY A 94 13.60 -15.75 5.96
CA GLY A 94 14.25 -15.85 4.64
C GLY A 94 14.45 -14.52 3.92
N LEU A 95 13.67 -13.49 4.24
CA LEU A 95 13.85 -12.12 3.70
C LEU A 95 14.87 -11.29 4.49
N HIS A 96 15.36 -11.72 5.65
CA HIS A 96 16.31 -10.92 6.45
C HIS A 96 17.63 -10.69 5.72
N ALA A 97 18.12 -11.68 4.98
CA ALA A 97 19.36 -11.58 4.22
C ALA A 97 19.32 -10.48 3.14
N PHE A 98 18.12 -10.11 2.69
CA PHE A 98 17.89 -9.13 1.62
C PHE A 98 17.24 -7.84 2.12
N LYS A 99 17.10 -7.66 3.44
CA LYS A 99 16.34 -6.56 4.05
C LYS A 99 16.76 -5.19 3.53
N ASP A 100 18.06 -4.99 3.33
CA ASP A 100 18.62 -3.70 2.87
C ASP A 100 18.49 -3.52 1.35
N ASP A 101 18.32 -4.60 0.59
CA ASP A 101 18.10 -4.59 -0.86
C ASP A 101 16.61 -4.47 -1.24
N ILE A 102 15.69 -4.79 -0.30
CA ILE A 102 14.26 -4.60 -0.49
C ILE A 102 13.97 -3.11 -0.67
N ALA A 103 13.22 -2.79 -1.72
CA ALA A 103 12.82 -1.43 -2.06
C ALA A 103 12.26 -0.64 -0.85
N LEU A 104 12.67 0.62 -0.70
CA LEU A 104 12.28 1.45 0.44
C LEU A 104 10.75 1.56 0.61
N THR A 105 10.03 1.68 -0.51
CA THR A 105 8.56 1.73 -0.55
C THR A 105 7.94 0.43 -0.06
N VAL A 106 8.52 -0.72 -0.40
CA VAL A 106 8.07 -2.03 0.08
C VAL A 106 8.33 -2.17 1.58
N GLN A 107 9.49 -1.75 2.08
CA GLN A 107 9.77 -1.75 3.52
C GLN A 107 8.79 -0.87 4.29
N ASP A 108 8.43 0.31 3.76
CA ASP A 108 7.41 1.16 4.38
C ASP A 108 6.03 0.52 4.32
N ALA A 109 5.65 -0.12 3.21
CA ALA A 109 4.40 -0.86 3.13
C ALA A 109 4.32 -1.97 4.19
N MET A 110 5.40 -2.72 4.42
CA MET A 110 5.46 -3.70 5.51
C MET A 110 5.23 -3.06 6.89
N ARG A 111 5.76 -1.85 7.14
CA ARG A 111 5.48 -1.10 8.38
C ARG A 111 4.01 -0.69 8.48
N VAL A 112 3.42 -0.24 7.37
CA VAL A 112 2.00 0.12 7.32
C VAL A 112 1.12 -1.10 7.59
N VAL A 113 1.42 -2.25 7.00
CA VAL A 113 0.70 -3.51 7.26
C VAL A 113 0.75 -3.89 8.74
N ARG A 114 1.94 -3.86 9.36
CA ARG A 114 2.07 -4.06 10.82
C ARG A 114 1.27 -3.02 11.62
N GLY A 115 1.34 -1.76 11.21
CA GLY A 115 0.62 -0.64 11.83
C GLY A 115 -0.90 -0.75 11.70
N LEU A 116 -1.42 -1.39 10.66
CA LEU A 116 -2.85 -1.72 10.49
C LEU A 116 -3.28 -2.93 11.32
N ARG A 117 -2.34 -3.62 11.98
CA ARG A 117 -2.52 -4.93 12.65
C ARG A 117 -2.89 -6.06 11.69
N GLU A 118 -2.42 -5.95 10.46
CA GLU A 118 -2.53 -7.00 9.45
C GLU A 118 -1.17 -7.73 9.33
N ARG A 119 -1.16 -8.91 8.71
CA ARG A 119 0.03 -9.78 8.67
C ARG A 119 0.63 -9.96 7.28
N TYR A 120 -0.19 -9.92 6.24
CA TYR A 120 0.25 -10.30 4.90
C TYR A 120 0.27 -9.12 3.95
N LEU A 121 1.36 -8.99 3.21
CA LEU A 121 1.55 -7.99 2.15
C LEU A 121 1.75 -8.69 0.81
N TRP A 122 1.08 -8.21 -0.23
CA TRP A 122 1.35 -8.58 -1.61
C TRP A 122 2.04 -7.44 -2.36
N THR A 123 3.10 -7.75 -3.11
CA THR A 123 3.76 -6.85 -4.07
C THR A 123 4.37 -7.67 -5.19
N ASP A 124 4.20 -7.20 -6.43
CA ASP A 124 4.70 -7.85 -7.64
C ASP A 124 6.19 -8.20 -7.61
N ALA A 125 7.06 -7.29 -7.14
CA ALA A 125 8.52 -7.48 -7.15
C ALA A 125 9.00 -8.69 -6.32
N ILE A 126 8.29 -9.04 -5.25
CA ILE A 126 8.70 -10.08 -4.29
C ILE A 126 7.77 -11.30 -4.35
N CYS A 127 6.47 -11.12 -4.62
CA CYS A 127 5.50 -12.22 -4.62
C CYS A 127 5.45 -12.97 -5.96
N ILE A 128 6.03 -12.41 -7.02
CA ILE A 128 6.15 -13.05 -8.35
C ILE A 128 7.61 -13.42 -8.58
N VAL A 129 7.86 -14.64 -9.07
CA VAL A 129 9.21 -15.09 -9.46
C VAL A 129 9.57 -14.44 -10.80
N GLN A 130 10.48 -13.46 -10.77
CA GLN A 130 10.71 -12.57 -11.91
C GLN A 130 11.44 -13.21 -13.09
N ASP A 131 12.20 -14.27 -12.83
CA ASP A 131 12.95 -15.06 -13.82
C ASP A 131 12.22 -16.37 -14.22
N ASP A 132 10.97 -16.57 -13.80
CA ASP A 132 10.12 -17.68 -14.24
C ASP A 132 8.98 -17.16 -15.14
N PRO A 133 9.08 -17.32 -16.48
CA PRO A 133 8.07 -16.81 -17.40
C PRO A 133 6.66 -17.39 -17.19
N VAL A 134 6.57 -18.61 -16.66
CA VAL A 134 5.28 -19.29 -16.42
C VAL A 134 4.61 -18.68 -15.19
N ASP A 135 5.34 -18.60 -14.08
CA ASP A 135 4.84 -18.00 -12.82
C ASP A 135 4.44 -16.53 -13.04
N LYS A 136 5.26 -15.80 -13.80
CA LYS A 136 5.00 -14.41 -14.14
C LYS A 136 3.76 -14.25 -15.01
N ALA A 137 3.60 -15.06 -16.06
CA ALA A 137 2.44 -14.98 -16.94
C ALA A 137 1.13 -15.31 -16.19
N GLU A 138 1.13 -16.37 -15.36
CA GLU A 138 -0.03 -16.77 -14.56
C GLU A 138 -0.45 -15.66 -13.58
N LEU A 139 0.47 -15.10 -12.79
CA LEU A 139 0.13 -14.07 -11.80
C LEU A 139 -0.19 -12.71 -12.43
N VAL A 140 0.43 -12.39 -13.58
CA VAL A 140 0.09 -11.16 -14.32
C VAL A 140 -1.34 -11.23 -14.88
N GLN A 141 -1.78 -12.40 -15.35
CA GLN A 141 -3.15 -12.60 -15.82
C GLN A 141 -4.19 -12.49 -14.68
N GLU A 142 -3.79 -12.81 -13.45
CA GLU A 142 -4.65 -12.82 -12.25
C GLU A 142 -4.51 -11.56 -11.38
N MET A 143 -3.80 -10.52 -11.83
CA MET A 143 -3.58 -9.30 -11.04
C MET A 143 -4.90 -8.64 -10.62
N ASP A 144 -5.91 -8.68 -11.49
CA ASP A 144 -7.25 -8.18 -11.20
C ASP A 144 -7.86 -8.85 -9.97
N THR A 145 -7.77 -10.19 -9.89
CA THR A 145 -8.21 -11.00 -8.76
C THR A 145 -7.38 -10.72 -7.52
N VAL A 146 -6.05 -10.56 -7.66
CA VAL A 146 -5.16 -10.24 -6.54
C VAL A 146 -5.52 -8.89 -5.90
N TYR A 147 -5.74 -7.83 -6.68
CA TYR A 147 -6.16 -6.55 -6.12
C TYR A 147 -7.61 -6.57 -5.61
N ALA A 148 -8.51 -7.29 -6.28
CA ALA A 148 -9.91 -7.40 -5.86
C ALA A 148 -10.07 -8.19 -4.55
N ARG A 149 -9.22 -9.17 -4.27
CA ARG A 149 -9.23 -9.95 -3.02
C ARG A 149 -8.53 -9.24 -1.86
N ALA A 150 -7.60 -8.33 -2.13
CA ALA A 150 -6.94 -7.56 -1.08
C ALA A 150 -7.97 -6.78 -0.26
N ILE A 151 -7.73 -6.67 1.05
CA ILE A 151 -8.63 -5.91 1.93
C ILE A 151 -8.52 -4.41 1.70
N LEU A 152 -7.33 -3.99 1.28
CA LEU A 152 -6.89 -2.62 1.11
C LEU A 152 -5.68 -2.65 0.19
N THR A 153 -5.59 -1.66 -0.69
CA THR A 153 -4.40 -1.41 -1.51
C THR A 153 -3.69 -0.15 -1.01
N ILE A 154 -2.43 -0.27 -0.63
CA ILE A 154 -1.55 0.88 -0.38
C ILE A 154 -1.10 1.41 -1.74
N VAL A 155 -1.28 2.71 -1.98
CA VAL A 155 -0.87 3.36 -3.22
C VAL A 155 0.21 4.40 -2.93
N ALA A 156 1.40 4.22 -3.51
CA ALA A 156 2.46 5.23 -3.52
C ALA A 156 2.28 6.14 -4.74
N ALA A 157 1.44 7.19 -4.61
CA ALA A 157 0.93 7.93 -5.76
C ALA A 157 2.01 8.77 -6.48
N GLU A 158 2.85 9.46 -5.71
CA GLU A 158 3.84 10.40 -6.24
C GLU A 158 5.27 9.85 -6.29
N GLY A 159 5.47 8.58 -5.89
CA GLY A 159 6.77 7.93 -5.97
C GLY A 159 7.20 7.70 -7.42
N ILE A 160 8.38 8.20 -7.81
CA ILE A 160 8.92 8.05 -9.16
C ILE A 160 9.73 6.75 -9.38
N HIS A 161 10.07 6.04 -8.28
CA HIS A 161 10.84 4.80 -8.30
C HIS A 161 10.65 3.98 -7.01
N ALA A 162 11.14 2.74 -6.99
CA ALA A 162 10.92 1.76 -5.93
C ALA A 162 11.45 2.22 -4.56
N ASN A 163 12.49 3.07 -4.55
CA ASN A 163 13.09 3.60 -3.33
C ASN A 163 12.52 4.96 -2.87
N ALA A 164 11.37 5.39 -3.40
CA ALA A 164 10.78 6.67 -3.02
C ALA A 164 10.25 6.68 -1.56
N GLY A 165 9.87 5.51 -1.03
CA GLY A 165 9.29 5.39 0.31
C GLY A 165 7.80 5.78 0.34
N LEU A 166 7.20 5.66 1.52
CA LEU A 166 5.86 6.17 1.80
C LEU A 166 5.94 7.38 2.75
N PRO A 167 5.54 8.59 2.30
CA PRO A 167 5.65 9.78 3.11
C PRO A 167 4.91 9.69 4.45
N GLY A 168 5.60 10.00 5.54
CA GLY A 168 5.08 10.00 6.91
C GLY A 168 5.13 8.63 7.61
N VAL A 169 5.56 7.56 6.95
CA VAL A 169 5.80 6.26 7.61
C VAL A 169 7.07 6.31 8.46
N ARG A 170 8.08 7.06 8.01
CA ARG A 170 9.33 7.34 8.72
C ARG A 170 9.36 8.80 9.17
N SER A 171 10.13 9.09 10.21
CA SER A 171 10.41 10.48 10.58
C SER A 171 11.03 11.22 9.39
N HIS A 172 10.63 12.47 9.20
CA HIS A 172 11.10 13.40 8.19
C HIS A 172 10.93 12.91 6.74
N SER A 173 10.04 11.94 6.48
CA SER A 173 9.78 11.45 5.12
C SER A 173 8.61 12.13 4.41
N ARG A 174 8.01 13.17 5.01
CA ARG A 174 6.84 13.90 4.51
C ARG A 174 7.02 15.40 4.58
N ASP A 175 6.48 16.09 3.58
CA ASP A 175 6.30 17.53 3.62
C ASP A 175 5.13 17.92 4.54
N VAL A 176 5.46 18.50 5.69
CA VAL A 176 4.48 19.04 6.64
C VAL A 176 4.05 20.44 6.16
N PRO A 177 2.74 20.74 6.08
CA PRO A 177 2.28 22.04 5.60
C PRO A 177 2.75 23.14 6.56
N LYS A 178 3.22 24.25 5.98
CA LYS A 178 3.64 25.40 6.76
C LYS A 178 2.42 26.06 7.39
N VAL A 179 2.51 26.30 8.70
CA VAL A 179 1.57 27.12 9.45
C VAL A 179 2.19 28.51 9.58
N PHE A 180 1.47 29.52 9.12
CA PHE A 180 1.87 30.91 9.26
C PHE A 180 1.00 31.54 10.35
N ASP A 181 1.63 31.91 11.47
CA ASP A 181 0.98 32.72 12.49
C ASP A 181 0.90 34.17 11.99
N ILE A 182 -0.31 34.71 11.89
CA ILE A 182 -0.55 36.10 11.47
C ILE A 182 -1.05 36.98 12.63
N GLY A 183 -1.01 36.48 13.87
CA GLY A 183 -1.46 37.16 15.08
C GLY A 183 -2.96 37.02 15.36
N ASN A 184 -3.40 37.53 16.52
CA ASN A 184 -4.78 37.49 17.00
C ASN A 184 -5.42 36.09 17.03
N ASP A 185 -4.64 35.07 17.40
CA ASP A 185 -5.06 33.65 17.38
C ASP A 185 -5.48 33.12 16.00
N ILE A 186 -5.04 33.79 14.92
CA ILE A 186 -5.30 33.37 13.55
C ILE A 186 -4.03 32.76 12.95
N SER A 187 -4.15 31.51 12.51
CA SER A 187 -3.11 30.80 11.76
C SER A 187 -3.58 30.48 10.35
N LEU A 188 -2.74 30.74 9.36
CA LEU A 188 -2.95 30.33 7.96
C LEU A 188 -2.28 28.99 7.71
N LEU A 189 -3.04 28.04 7.17
CA LEU A 189 -2.51 26.78 6.69
C LEU A 189 -2.28 26.85 5.18
N GLN A 190 -1.11 26.42 4.72
CA GLN A 190 -0.83 26.30 3.29
C GLN A 190 -1.86 25.38 2.60
N ALA A 191 -2.65 25.93 1.67
CA ALA A 191 -3.60 25.17 0.86
C ALA A 191 -2.86 24.17 -0.04
N ARG A 192 -3.48 23.01 -0.28
CA ARG A 192 -2.92 21.94 -1.11
C ARG A 192 -3.90 21.53 -2.20
N ALA A 193 -3.35 21.02 -3.30
CA ALA A 193 -4.12 20.52 -4.42
C ALA A 193 -5.11 19.43 -3.93
N PRO A 194 -6.36 19.43 -4.43
CA PRO A 194 -7.30 18.36 -4.16
C PRO A 194 -6.73 17.01 -4.62
N LEU A 195 -7.09 15.93 -3.92
CA LEU A 195 -6.65 14.57 -4.26
C LEU A 195 -6.90 14.23 -5.74
N ALA A 196 -8.05 14.64 -6.30
CA ALA A 196 -8.37 14.40 -7.70
C ALA A 196 -7.33 15.01 -8.66
N GLU A 197 -6.88 16.24 -8.39
CA GLU A 197 -5.86 16.92 -9.19
C GLU A 197 -4.48 16.26 -9.01
N THR A 198 -4.12 15.88 -7.78
CA THR A 198 -2.88 15.14 -7.50
C THR A 198 -2.87 13.81 -8.25
N LEU A 199 -3.97 13.05 -8.20
CA LEU A 199 -4.10 11.78 -8.90
C LEU A 199 -4.06 11.95 -10.42
N LEU A 200 -4.69 12.98 -10.99
CA LEU A 200 -4.65 13.22 -12.45
C LEU A 200 -3.22 13.43 -12.98
N ASN A 201 -2.34 14.03 -12.18
CA ASN A 201 -1.00 14.43 -12.64
C ASN A 201 0.14 13.52 -12.17
N CYS A 202 -0.10 12.64 -11.19
CA CYS A 202 0.94 11.84 -10.57
C CYS A 202 1.53 10.76 -11.51
N PRO A 203 2.78 10.31 -11.28
CA PRO A 203 3.40 9.23 -12.05
C PRO A 203 2.59 7.92 -12.02
N TRP A 204 1.94 7.63 -10.89
CA TRP A 204 1.13 6.43 -10.70
C TRP A 204 -0.02 6.35 -11.71
N SER A 205 -0.80 7.42 -11.91
CA SER A 205 -1.99 7.43 -12.79
C SER A 205 -1.70 7.32 -14.29
N LYS A 206 -0.46 7.60 -14.69
CA LYS A 206 -0.04 7.57 -16.10
C LYS A 206 0.29 6.15 -16.60
N ARG A 207 0.19 5.13 -15.75
CA ARG A 207 0.50 3.74 -16.11
C ARG A 207 -0.70 3.03 -16.74
N ALA A 208 -0.46 2.16 -17.71
CA ALA A 208 -1.51 1.30 -18.29
C ALA A 208 -2.16 0.39 -17.23
N TRP A 209 -1.39 -0.01 -16.22
CA TRP A 209 -1.82 -0.90 -15.14
C TRP A 209 -2.69 -0.22 -14.07
N THR A 210 -2.70 1.11 -13.99
CA THR A 210 -3.45 1.84 -12.95
C THR A 210 -4.96 1.62 -13.00
N TYR A 211 -5.48 1.22 -14.16
CA TYR A 211 -6.90 0.87 -14.31
C TYR A 211 -7.26 -0.41 -13.55
N GLN A 212 -6.38 -1.42 -13.54
CA GLN A 212 -6.59 -2.67 -12.79
C GLN A 212 -6.33 -2.48 -11.28
N GLU A 213 -5.33 -1.67 -10.91
CA GLU A 213 -4.94 -1.48 -9.50
C GLU A 213 -5.87 -0.50 -8.75
N GLY A 214 -6.39 0.49 -9.48
CA GLY A 214 -7.20 1.60 -8.96
C GLY A 214 -8.68 1.27 -8.75
N ILE A 215 -9.31 0.64 -9.75
CA ILE A 215 -10.77 0.46 -9.82
C ILE A 215 -11.22 -0.83 -9.12
N LEU A 216 -10.36 -1.85 -9.05
CA LEU A 216 -10.74 -3.17 -8.52
C LEU A 216 -10.58 -3.30 -7.01
N SER A 217 -9.76 -2.44 -6.41
CA SER A 217 -9.54 -2.36 -4.96
C SER A 217 -10.77 -1.77 -4.28
N SER A 218 -11.40 -2.52 -3.36
CA SER A 218 -12.59 -2.01 -2.63
C SER A 218 -12.26 -0.86 -1.67
N ARG A 219 -10.99 -0.78 -1.25
CA ARG A 219 -10.44 0.23 -0.35
C ARG A 219 -9.02 0.58 -0.81
N GLN A 220 -8.65 1.84 -0.71
CA GLN A 220 -7.32 2.34 -1.02
C GLN A 220 -6.81 3.26 0.08
N LEU A 221 -5.54 3.11 0.40
CA LEU A 221 -4.79 4.01 1.24
C LEU A 221 -3.71 4.69 0.41
N ILE A 222 -4.01 5.92 -0.02
CA ILE A 222 -3.23 6.66 -1.00
C ILE A 222 -2.28 7.60 -0.27
N PHE A 223 -0.98 7.32 -0.40
CA PHE A 223 0.09 8.17 0.08
C PHE A 223 0.49 9.17 -1.01
N THR A 224 0.26 10.45 -0.72
CA THR A 224 0.81 11.58 -1.49
C THR A 224 2.11 12.03 -0.81
N THR A 225 2.80 13.02 -1.39
CA THR A 225 3.98 13.67 -0.78
C THR A 225 3.73 14.18 0.63
N SER A 226 2.48 14.47 0.97
CA SER A 226 2.16 15.38 2.05
C SER A 226 0.96 14.97 2.92
N THR A 227 0.14 14.03 2.44
CA THR A 227 -1.10 13.57 3.07
C THR A 227 -1.31 12.07 2.84
N VAL A 228 -2.20 11.46 3.63
CA VAL A 228 -2.73 10.12 3.34
C VAL A 228 -4.23 10.24 3.15
N HIS A 229 -4.73 9.66 2.07
CA HIS A 229 -6.16 9.61 1.78
C HIS A 229 -6.66 8.19 1.88
N TYR A 230 -7.83 8.03 2.48
CA TYR A 230 -8.54 6.76 2.50
C TYR A 230 -9.73 6.87 1.56
N VAL A 231 -9.77 6.03 0.53
CA VAL A 231 -10.85 5.96 -0.45
C VAL A 231 -11.47 4.58 -0.38
N CYS A 232 -12.78 4.50 -0.40
CA CYS A 232 -13.53 3.23 -0.47
C CYS A 232 -14.78 3.45 -1.34
N CYS A 233 -15.40 2.36 -1.79
CA CYS A 233 -16.63 2.44 -2.59
C CYS A 233 -17.71 3.27 -1.87
N SER A 234 -18.09 4.40 -2.47
CA SER A 234 -19.29 5.17 -2.15
C SER A 234 -20.26 5.06 -3.31
#